data_AF-A0A2W2C5P2-F1
#
_entry.id   AF-A0A2W2C5P2-F1
#
_cell.length_a   1.000
_cell.length_b   1.000
_cell.length_c   1.000
_cell.angle_alpha   90.00
_cell.angle_beta   90.00
_cell.angle_gamma   90.00
#
_symmetry.space_group_name_H-M   'P 1'
#
loop_
_entity.id
_entity.type
_entity.pdbx_description
1 polymer ?
#
loop_
_entity_poly.entity_id
_entity_poly.type
_entity_poly.pdbx_seq_one_letter_code
_entity_poly.pdbx_strand_id
1 'polypeptide(L)'
;MEDTGYPCPACGAPADLGSGCSGCGRPPYPPAAEVIRLDREIVALGGEVERARQAYQGLADRLAVTRRRRAELAAGIRVEFPAPAARPLPRPAGAGWP
;
A
#
# COMPACT_ATOMS: atom_id res chain seq x y z
N MET A 1 6.05 -16.79 -24.65
CA MET A 1 6.06 -18.24 -24.39
C MET A 1 5.07 -18.44 -23.28
N GLU A 2 3.89 -18.98 -23.58
CA GLU A 2 2.92 -19.33 -22.53
C GLU A 2 3.59 -20.36 -21.64
N ASP A 3 3.56 -20.13 -20.34
CA ASP A 3 4.27 -20.96 -19.38
C ASP A 3 3.40 -22.17 -19.04
N THR A 4 3.36 -23.10 -20.00
CA THR A 4 2.54 -24.31 -19.99
C THR A 4 3.21 -25.46 -19.23
N GLY A 5 4.46 -25.26 -18.79
CA GLY A 5 5.25 -26.23 -18.06
C GLY A 5 4.95 -26.25 -16.57
N TYR A 6 4.80 -27.44 -16.00
CA TYR A 6 4.59 -27.63 -14.56
C TYR A 6 5.18 -28.97 -14.10
N PRO A 7 5.56 -29.12 -12.82
CA PRO A 7 5.99 -30.40 -12.28
C PRO A 7 4.81 -31.36 -12.19
N CYS A 8 4.96 -32.57 -12.73
CA CYS A 8 3.89 -33.58 -12.66
C CYS A 8 3.57 -33.92 -11.20
N PRO A 9 2.30 -33.82 -10.76
CA PRO A 9 1.94 -34.10 -9.37
C PRO A 9 2.10 -35.59 -8.98
N ALA A 10 2.23 -36.48 -9.95
CA ALA A 10 2.37 -37.92 -9.69
C ALA A 10 3.83 -38.37 -9.55
N CYS A 11 4.76 -37.80 -10.32
CA CYS A 11 6.15 -38.27 -10.37
C CYS A 11 7.21 -37.17 -10.33
N GLY A 12 6.82 -35.90 -10.27
CA GLY A 12 7.73 -34.74 -10.23
C GLY A 12 8.43 -34.41 -11.55
N ALA A 13 8.36 -35.27 -12.58
CA ALA A 13 8.96 -34.99 -13.88
C ALA A 13 8.30 -33.78 -14.57
N PRO A 14 9.02 -33.07 -15.45
CA PRO A 14 8.44 -31.99 -16.25
C PRO A 14 7.21 -32.48 -17.04
N ALA A 15 6.13 -31.71 -16.95
CA ALA A 15 4.92 -31.91 -17.71
C ALA A 15 4.52 -30.61 -18.40
N ASP A 16 3.73 -30.75 -19.46
CA ASP A 16 3.28 -29.63 -20.29
C ASP A 16 1.77 -29.74 -20.55
N LEU A 17 1.10 -28.59 -20.68
CA LEU A 17 -0.36 -28.55 -20.91
C LEU A 17 -0.80 -29.06 -22.29
N GLY A 18 0.10 -29.12 -23.27
CA GLY A 18 -0.19 -29.68 -24.58
C GLY A 18 0.08 -31.19 -24.66
N SER A 19 1.18 -31.66 -24.05
CA SER A 19 1.67 -33.04 -24.23
C SER A 19 1.53 -33.94 -23.00
N GLY A 20 1.28 -33.39 -21.82
CA GLY A 20 1.24 -34.12 -20.56
C GLY A 20 2.63 -34.38 -19.98
N CYS A 21 2.74 -35.41 -19.14
CA CYS A 21 3.99 -35.74 -18.46
C CYS A 21 4.84 -36.72 -19.28
N SER A 22 6.08 -36.34 -19.59
CA SER A 22 7.04 -37.19 -20.30
C SER A 22 7.59 -38.34 -19.46
N GLY A 23 7.52 -38.24 -18.12
CA GLY A 23 8.04 -39.26 -17.21
C GLY A 23 7.09 -40.42 -16.97
N CYS A 24 5.82 -40.13 -16.63
CA CYS A 24 4.82 -41.16 -16.30
C CYS A 24 3.68 -41.30 -17.32
N GLY A 25 3.68 -40.51 -18.39
CA GLY A 25 2.67 -40.56 -19.45
C GLY A 25 1.29 -40.01 -19.05
N ARG A 26 1.16 -39.38 -17.87
CA ARG A 26 -0.11 -38.76 -17.47
C ARG A 26 -0.51 -37.65 -18.43
N PRO A 27 -1.82 -37.48 -18.69
CA PRO A 27 -2.31 -36.38 -19.51
C PRO A 27 -2.03 -35.02 -18.86
N PRO A 28 -2.15 -33.92 -19.63
CA PRO A 28 -2.16 -32.57 -19.10
C PRO A 28 -3.05 -32.41 -17.87
N TYR A 29 -2.56 -31.62 -16.91
CA TYR A 29 -3.23 -31.35 -15.64
C TYR A 29 -3.25 -29.83 -15.38
N PRO A 30 -4.25 -29.12 -15.96
CA PRO A 30 -4.39 -27.67 -15.87
C PRO A 30 -4.28 -27.07 -14.46
N PRO A 31 -4.82 -27.71 -13.40
CA PRO A 31 -4.71 -27.14 -12.05
C PRO A 31 -3.28 -26.96 -11.56
N ALA A 32 -2.33 -27.85 -11.91
CA ALA A 32 -0.95 -27.70 -11.48
C ALA A 32 -0.21 -26.56 -12.20
N ALA A 33 -0.49 -26.35 -13.49
CA ALA A 33 0.05 -25.20 -14.21
C ALA A 33 -0.48 -23.88 -13.66
N GLU A 34 -1.75 -23.85 -13.27
CA GLU A 34 -2.37 -22.66 -12.69
C GLU A 34 -1.73 -22.25 -11.36
N VAL A 35 -1.36 -23.21 -10.50
CA VAL A 35 -0.62 -22.93 -9.27
C VAL A 35 0.71 -22.23 -9.58
N ILE A 36 1.48 -22.74 -10.54
CA ILE A 36 2.76 -22.13 -10.91
C ILE A 36 2.56 -20.72 -11.50
N ARG A 37 1.49 -20.51 -12.28
CA ARG A 37 1.14 -19.18 -12.80
C ARG A 37 0.82 -18.21 -11.65
N LEU A 38 0.01 -18.63 -10.70
CA LEU A 38 -0.37 -17.84 -9.53
C LEU A 38 0.83 -17.54 -8.62
N ASP A 39 1.75 -18.49 -8.42
CA ASP A 39 2.96 -18.26 -7.62
C ASP A 39 3.81 -17.12 -8.19
N ARG A 40 3.96 -17.08 -9.53
CA ARG A 40 4.68 -15.98 -10.20
C ARG A 40 3.95 -14.64 -10.05
N GLU A 41 2.62 -14.66 -10.19
CA GLU A 41 1.78 -13.48 -10.01
C GLU A 41 1.88 -12.94 -8.58
N ILE A 42 1.85 -13.81 -7.57
CA ILE A 42 2.01 -13.45 -6.16
C ILE A 42 3.37 -12.79 -5.91
N VAL A 43 4.47 -13.32 -6.48
CA VAL A 43 5.81 -12.71 -6.36
C VAL A 43 5.84 -11.31 -6.99
N ALA A 44 5.24 -11.16 -8.18
CA ALA A 44 5.17 -9.87 -8.86
C ALA A 44 4.37 -8.84 -8.04
N LEU A 45 3.17 -9.21 -7.59
CA LEU A 45 2.30 -8.38 -6.76
C LEU A 45 2.97 -8.05 -5.41
N GLY A 46 3.69 -8.98 -4.80
CA GLY A 46 4.46 -8.74 -3.59
C GLY A 46 5.50 -7.63 -3.77
N GLY A 47 6.21 -7.65 -4.90
CA GLY A 47 7.16 -6.57 -5.26
C GLY A 47 6.48 -5.22 -5.49
N GLU A 48 5.29 -5.20 -6.11
CA GLU A 48 4.51 -3.97 -6.30
C GLU A 48 4.02 -3.39 -4.98
N VAL A 49 3.51 -4.23 -4.07
CA VAL A 49 3.06 -3.83 -2.74
C VAL A 49 4.21 -3.20 -1.95
N GLU A 50 5.39 -3.79 -1.99
CA GLU A 50 6.54 -3.25 -1.26
C GLU A 50 7.02 -1.91 -1.84
N ARG A 51 7.05 -1.76 -3.17
CA ARG A 51 7.33 -0.47 -3.81
C ARG A 51 6.30 0.60 -3.41
N ALA A 52 5.02 0.24 -3.40
CA ALA A 52 3.94 1.15 -3.00
C ALA A 52 4.08 1.58 -1.52
N ARG A 53 4.45 0.65 -0.63
CA ARG A 53 4.71 0.94 0.79
C ARG A 53 5.84 1.95 0.96
N GLN A 54 6.96 1.77 0.25
CA GLN A 54 8.10 2.69 0.31
C GLN A 54 7.73 4.09 -0.23
N ALA A 55 6.98 4.14 -1.33
CA ALA A 55 6.48 5.40 -1.89
C ALA A 55 5.55 6.13 -0.92
N TYR A 56 4.62 5.41 -0.30
CA TYR A 56 3.72 5.95 0.73
C TYR A 56 4.52 6.54 1.90
N GLN A 57 5.48 5.80 2.45
CA GLN A 57 6.29 6.26 3.57
C GLN A 57 7.05 7.55 3.21
N GLY A 58 7.69 7.58 2.04
CA GLY A 58 8.39 8.76 1.56
C GLY A 58 7.48 9.98 1.40
N LEU A 59 6.24 9.79 0.94
CA LEU A 59 5.25 10.87 0.85
C LEU A 59 4.77 11.33 2.25
N ALA A 60 4.54 10.40 3.17
CA ALA A 60 4.13 10.69 4.53
C ALA A 60 5.19 11.52 5.28
N ASP A 61 6.47 11.16 5.13
CA ASP A 61 7.58 11.88 5.73
C ASP A 61 7.71 13.31 5.18
N ARG A 62 7.62 13.45 3.85
CA ARG A 62 7.63 14.77 3.19
C ARG A 62 6.45 15.64 3.65
N LEU A 63 5.27 15.05 3.82
CA LEU A 63 4.10 15.75 4.32
C LEU A 63 4.31 16.23 5.76
N ALA A 64 4.87 15.39 6.63
CA ALA A 64 5.16 15.74 8.02
C ALA A 64 6.16 16.91 8.10
N VAL A 65 7.27 16.84 7.37
CA VAL A 65 8.26 17.92 7.29
C VAL A 65 7.64 19.22 6.81
N THR A 66 6.82 19.15 5.75
CA THR A 66 6.17 20.34 5.18
C THR A 66 5.20 20.98 6.18
N ARG A 67 4.40 20.17 6.90
CA ARG A 67 3.48 20.66 7.93
C ARG A 67 4.22 21.34 9.07
N ARG A 68 5.33 20.73 9.52
CA ARG A 68 6.18 21.30 10.58
C ARG A 68 6.74 22.66 10.15
N ARG A 69 7.36 22.74 8.98
CA ARG A 69 7.92 24.00 8.45
C ARG A 69 6.85 25.09 8.33
N ARG A 70 5.65 24.75 7.85
CA ARG A 70 4.52 25.68 7.79
C ARG A 70 4.15 26.19 9.19
N ALA A 71 4.08 25.31 10.18
CA ALA A 71 3.74 25.68 11.55
C ALA A 71 4.79 26.61 12.18
N GLU A 72 6.07 26.31 11.97
CA GLU A 72 7.20 27.16 12.41
C GLU A 72 7.13 28.56 11.80
N LEU A 73 6.91 28.66 10.48
CA LEU A 73 6.74 29.94 9.80
C LEU A 73 5.52 30.71 10.32
N ALA A 74 4.37 30.03 10.47
CA ALA A 74 3.16 30.66 10.98
C ALA A 74 3.32 31.15 12.43
N ALA A 75 4.06 30.42 13.26
CA ALA A 75 4.40 30.84 14.61
C ALA A 75 5.29 32.10 14.59
N GLY A 76 6.32 32.13 13.75
CA GLY A 76 7.17 33.31 13.55
C GLY A 76 6.37 34.54 13.15
N ILE A 77 5.47 34.40 12.17
CA ILE A 77 4.58 35.49 11.72
C ILE A 77 3.71 36.03 12.86
N ARG A 78 3.19 35.18 13.74
CA ARG A 78 2.36 35.63 14.89
C ARG A 78 3.18 36.36 15.95
N VAL A 79 4.46 36.03 16.08
CA VAL A 79 5.38 36.74 16.99
C VAL A 79 5.72 38.12 16.44
N GLU A 80 5.96 38.21 15.13
CA GLU A 80 6.28 39.47 14.43
C GLU A 80 5.06 40.39 14.33
N PHE A 81 3.88 39.82 14.07
CA PHE A 81 2.60 40.53 13.97
C PHE A 81 1.63 40.01 15.04
N PRO A 82 1.83 40.40 16.31
CA PRO A 82 0.92 40.01 17.37
C PRO A 82 -0.48 40.56 17.07
N ALA A 83 -1.47 39.66 17.07
CA ALA A 83 -2.85 40.07 16.92
C ALA A 83 -3.24 40.99 18.09
N PRO A 84 -4.06 42.03 17.84
CA PRO A 84 -4.58 42.85 18.92
C PRO A 84 -5.34 41.96 19.91
N ALA A 85 -5.09 42.17 21.21
CA ALA A 85 -5.76 41.41 22.25
C ALA A 85 -7.27 41.46 22.03
N ALA A 86 -7.91 40.29 21.91
CA ALA A 86 -9.35 40.21 21.83
C ALA A 86 -9.93 40.85 23.09
N ARG A 87 -10.67 41.94 22.93
CA ARG A 87 -11.36 42.60 24.03
C ARG A 87 -12.31 41.58 24.65
N PRO A 88 -12.33 41.37 25.98
CA PRO A 88 -13.26 40.44 26.59
C PRO A 88 -14.68 40.79 26.14
N LEU A 89 -15.36 39.86 25.48
CA LEU A 89 -16.78 40.00 25.24
C LEU A 89 -17.47 40.07 26.60
N PRO A 90 -18.40 41.02 26.83
CA PRO A 90 -19.15 41.05 28.08
C PRO A 90 -19.82 39.69 28.29
N ARG A 91 -19.57 39.06 29.44
CA ARG A 91 -20.29 37.85 29.85
C ARG A 91 -21.79 38.16 29.73
N PRO A 92 -22.61 37.31 29.08
CA PRO A 92 -24.05 37.49 29.16
C PRO A 92 -24.40 37.51 30.65
N ALA A 93 -24.97 38.64 31.10
CA ALA A 93 -25.51 38.75 32.44
C ALA A 93 -26.48 37.59 32.60
N GLY A 94 -26.23 36.76 33.61
CA GLY A 94 -27.08 35.61 33.89
C GLY A 94 -28.52 36.07 33.82
N ALA A 95 -29.31 35.38 33.00
CA ALA A 95 -30.75 35.44 33.08
C ALA A 95 -31.13 34.87 34.45
N GLY A 96 -30.99 35.70 35.48
CA GLY A 96 -31.75 35.55 36.70
C GLY A 96 -33.18 35.90 36.33
N TRP A 97 -34.02 34.90 36.22
CA TRP A 97 -35.44 35.09 36.46
C TRP A 97 -35.94 33.97 37.39
N PRO A 98 -36.72 34.30 38.44
CA PRO A 98 -37.25 33.37 39.44
C PRO A 98 -38.08 32.22 38.89
#